data_AF-A0A812XJS1-F1
#
_entry.id   AF-A0A812XJS1-F1
#
_cell.length_a   1.000
_cell.length_b   1.000
_cell.length_c   1.000
_cell.angle_alpha   90.00
_cell.angle_beta   90.00
_cell.angle_gamma   90.00
#
_symmetry.space_group_name_H-M   'P 1'
#
loop_
_entity.id
_entity.type
_entity.pdbx_description
1 polymer ?
#
loop_
_entity_poly.entity_id
_entity_poly.type
_entity_poly.pdbx_seq_one_letter_code
_entity_poly.pdbx_strand_id
1 'polypeptide(L)'
;DAMLARTGCAVRIFDPATPQSDHPLAPAVMPVALGRSDGVEMLRWWAQSSPTLTPTRTLMSLMREMGDKKIDILKVDIEGGEYALAGQVWPPVGQLVME
;
A
#
# COMPACT_ATOMS: atom_id res chain seq x y z
N ASP A 1 13.05 -3.61 -13.52
CA ASP A 1 13.43 -2.77 -12.38
C ASP A 1 14.88 -3.08 -12.00
N ALA A 2 15.77 -2.08 -12.00
CA ALA A 2 17.19 -2.25 -11.70
C ALA A 2 17.43 -2.67 -10.23
N MET A 3 16.53 -2.29 -9.32
CA MET A 3 16.61 -2.66 -7.91
C MET A 3 16.26 -4.13 -7.68
N LEU A 4 15.21 -4.61 -8.35
CA LEU A 4 14.85 -6.03 -8.36
C LEU A 4 15.99 -6.89 -8.92
N ALA A 5 16.63 -6.45 -10.02
CA ALA A 5 17.76 -7.17 -10.61
C ALA A 5 18.97 -7.27 -9.66
N ARG A 6 19.20 -6.24 -8.82
CA ARG A 6 20.34 -6.19 -7.89
C ARG A 6 20.10 -6.96 -6.59
N THR A 7 18.88 -6.94 -6.07
CA THR A 7 18.57 -7.44 -4.72
C THR A 7 17.74 -8.72 -4.72
N GLY A 8 17.10 -9.05 -5.83
CA GLY A 8 16.06 -10.10 -5.87
C GLY A 8 14.75 -9.67 -5.20
N CYS A 9 14.65 -8.45 -4.68
CA CYS A 9 13.49 -7.94 -3.96
C CYS A 9 12.77 -6.84 -4.75
N ALA A 10 11.44 -6.92 -4.79
CA ALA A 10 10.59 -5.81 -5.21
C ALA A 10 10.08 -5.09 -3.96
N VAL A 11 10.25 -3.78 -3.91
CA VAL A 11 9.69 -2.92 -2.86
C VAL A 11 8.72 -1.95 -3.50
N ARG A 12 7.50 -1.86 -2.97
CA ARG A 12 6.44 -0.99 -3.49
C ARG A 12 5.84 -0.23 -2.32
N ILE A 13 5.59 1.06 -2.52
CA ILE A 13 4.99 1.95 -1.54
C ILE A 13 3.67 2.45 -2.13
N PHE A 14 2.61 2.33 -1.35
CA PHE A 14 1.28 2.86 -1.67
C PHE A 14 0.97 3.93 -0.62
N ASP A 15 0.95 5.19 -1.05
CA ASP A 15 0.68 6.32 -0.18
C ASP A 15 -0.09 7.37 -0.97
N PRO A 16 -1.34 7.67 -0.61
CA PRO A 16 -2.16 8.65 -1.30
C PRO A 16 -1.78 10.11 -0.99
N ALA A 17 -0.99 10.37 0.06
CA ALA A 17 -0.62 11.71 0.48
C ALA A 17 0.65 12.24 -0.22
N THR A 18 1.58 11.35 -0.63
CA THR A 18 2.82 11.75 -1.31
C THR A 18 3.13 10.90 -2.54
N PRO A 19 3.56 11.50 -3.66
CA PRO A 19 4.02 10.77 -4.84
C PRO A 19 5.49 10.33 -4.77
N GLN A 20 6.22 10.70 -3.71
CA GLN A 20 7.66 10.49 -3.59
C GLN A 20 8.02 9.86 -2.25
N SER A 21 9.09 9.06 -2.26
CA SER A 21 9.67 8.44 -1.08
C SER A 21 11.19 8.54 -1.12
N ASP A 22 11.79 8.78 0.04
CA ASP A 22 13.24 8.74 0.23
C ASP A 22 13.77 7.30 0.36
N HIS A 23 12.90 6.28 0.26
CA HIS A 23 13.29 4.90 0.42
C HIS A 23 14.16 4.43 -0.77
N PRO A 24 15.41 3.99 -0.53
CA PRO A 24 16.38 3.74 -1.59
C PRO A 24 16.02 2.58 -2.53
N LEU A 25 15.09 1.71 -2.11
CA LEU A 25 14.61 0.58 -2.91
C LEU A 25 13.26 0.86 -3.61
N ALA A 26 12.60 1.97 -3.30
CA ALA A 26 11.27 2.32 -3.83
C ALA A 26 11.11 3.85 -3.96
N PRO A 27 11.85 4.49 -4.91
CA PRO A 27 11.80 5.94 -5.07
C PRO A 27 10.47 6.44 -5.67
N ALA A 28 9.68 5.55 -6.29
CA ALA A 28 8.36 5.86 -6.80
C ALA A 28 7.29 5.34 -5.84
N VAL A 29 6.29 6.18 -5.58
CA VAL A 29 5.14 5.86 -4.73
C VAL A 29 3.88 5.82 -5.59
N MET A 30 3.04 4.81 -5.37
CA MET A 30 1.73 4.74 -6.01
C MET A 30 0.73 5.58 -5.19
N PRO A 31 0.12 6.63 -5.77
CA PRO A 31 -0.76 7.55 -5.05
C PRO A 31 -2.16 6.95 -4.86
N VAL A 32 -2.24 5.90 -4.05
CA VAL A 32 -3.46 5.13 -3.82
C VAL A 32 -3.52 4.68 -2.36
N ALA A 33 -4.72 4.74 -1.77
CA ALA A 33 -4.96 4.23 -0.43
C ALA A 33 -5.26 2.73 -0.46
N LEU A 34 -4.83 2.02 0.58
CA LEU A 34 -5.25 0.64 0.81
C LEU A 34 -6.59 0.64 1.56
N GLY A 35 -7.61 -0.02 1.00
CA GLY A 35 -8.98 0.03 1.51
C GLY A 35 -9.72 -1.32 1.44
N ARG A 36 -11.00 -1.33 1.84
CA ARG A 36 -11.85 -2.54 1.84
C ARG A 36 -12.36 -2.91 0.44
N SER A 37 -12.43 -1.93 -0.45
CA SER A 37 -12.93 -2.07 -1.81
C SER A 37 -12.15 -1.17 -2.76
N ASP A 38 -12.11 -1.54 -4.03
CA ASP A 38 -11.59 -0.65 -5.07
C ASP A 38 -12.60 0.47 -5.35
N GLY A 39 -12.13 1.70 -5.49
CA GLY A 39 -13.00 2.82 -5.80
C GLY A 39 -12.39 4.17 -5.45
N VAL A 40 -13.24 5.05 -4.93
CA VAL A 40 -12.87 6.36 -4.40
C VAL A 40 -13.57 6.53 -3.06
N GLU A 41 -12.81 6.88 -2.03
CA GLU A 41 -13.33 7.15 -0.68
C GLU A 41 -12.99 8.57 -0.25
N MET A 42 -13.80 9.11 0.67
CA MET A 42 -13.57 10.41 1.26
C MET A 42 -12.72 10.23 2.51
N LEU A 43 -11.40 10.41 2.39
CA LEU A 43 -10.44 10.12 3.45
C LEU A 43 -9.88 11.40 4.07
N ARG A 44 -9.68 11.39 5.39
CA ARG A 44 -9.05 12.47 6.15
C ARG A 44 -7.77 11.93 6.78
N TRP A 45 -6.65 12.48 6.35
CA TRP A 45 -5.31 12.20 6.88
C TRP A 45 -4.95 13.27 7.91
N TRP A 46 -4.03 12.96 8.84
CA TRP A 46 -3.62 13.89 9.90
C TRP A 46 -3.12 15.24 9.37
N ALA A 47 -2.53 15.26 8.17
CA ALA A 47 -1.98 16.47 7.55
C ALA A 47 -3.03 17.36 6.84
N GLN A 48 -4.29 16.93 6.72
CA GLN A 48 -5.32 17.64 5.96
C GLN A 48 -6.45 18.21 6.85
N SER A 49 -6.80 19.47 6.60
CA SER A 49 -7.90 20.18 7.27
C SER A 49 -9.30 19.74 6.80
N SER A 50 -9.40 19.18 5.59
CA SER A 50 -10.65 18.67 5.02
C SER A 50 -10.44 17.29 4.39
N PRO A 51 -11.47 16.42 4.38
CA PRO A 51 -11.39 15.14 3.69
C PRO A 51 -11.20 15.33 2.18
N THR A 52 -10.51 14.40 1.53
CA THR A 52 -10.23 14.41 0.09
C THR A 52 -10.72 13.12 -0.57
N LEU A 53 -11.24 13.26 -1.81
CA LEU A 53 -11.55 12.13 -2.66
C LEU A 53 -10.25 11.42 -3.02
N THR A 54 -10.09 10.20 -2.50
CA THR A 54 -8.87 9.43 -2.62
C THR A 54 -9.16 8.11 -3.32
N PRO A 55 -8.41 7.76 -4.39
CA PRO A 55 -8.47 6.43 -4.97
C PRO A 55 -8.12 5.36 -3.95
N THR A 56 -8.96 4.33 -3.85
CA THR A 56 -8.73 3.18 -2.97
C THR A 56 -8.56 1.90 -3.78
N ARG A 57 -7.74 0.99 -3.26
CA ARG A 57 -7.58 -0.38 -3.76
C ARG A 57 -7.53 -1.38 -2.63
N THR A 58 -8.05 -2.57 -2.89
CA THR A 58 -7.81 -3.74 -2.04
C THR A 58 -6.37 -4.24 -2.23
N LEU A 59 -5.83 -4.92 -1.22
CA LEU A 59 -4.52 -5.58 -1.32
C LEU A 59 -4.50 -6.58 -2.49
N MET A 60 -5.59 -7.33 -2.65
CA MET A 60 -5.71 -8.34 -3.72
C MET A 60 -5.71 -7.73 -5.11
N SER A 61 -6.36 -6.58 -5.30
CA SER A 61 -6.32 -5.87 -6.59
C SER A 61 -4.92 -5.35 -6.91
N LEU A 62 -4.23 -4.77 -5.93
CA LEU A 62 -2.84 -4.33 -6.11
C LEU A 62 -1.91 -5.50 -6.45
N MET A 63 -2.00 -6.61 -5.71
CA MET A 63 -1.21 -7.81 -6.02
C MET A 63 -1.48 -8.31 -7.44
N ARG A 64 -2.74 -8.37 -7.87
CA ARG A 64 -3.11 -8.79 -9.23
C ARG A 64 -2.56 -7.84 -10.29
N GLU A 65 -2.68 -6.52 -10.09
CA GLU A 65 -2.15 -5.49 -11.00
C GLU A 65 -0.62 -5.60 -11.14
N MET A 66 0.07 -5.90 -10.04
CA MET A 66 1.53 -6.02 -10.01
C MET A 66 2.05 -7.41 -10.37
N GLY A 67 1.16 -8.39 -10.58
CA GLY A 67 1.51 -9.78 -10.89
C GLY A 67 2.07 -10.57 -9.71
N ASP A 68 1.87 -10.09 -8.49
CA ASP A 68 2.37 -10.72 -7.27
C ASP A 68 1.48 -11.89 -6.85
N LYS A 69 2.11 -13.03 -6.54
CA LYS A 69 1.42 -14.20 -5.96
C LYS A 69 1.51 -14.26 -4.44
N LYS A 70 2.50 -13.57 -3.88
CA LYS A 70 2.84 -13.58 -2.46
C LYS A 70 3.52 -12.26 -2.12
N ILE A 71 3.31 -11.79 -0.89
CA ILE A 71 4.06 -10.70 -0.28
C ILE A 71 4.84 -11.30 0.89
N ASP A 72 6.17 -11.15 0.89
CA ASP A 72 6.97 -11.67 2.00
C ASP A 72 6.81 -10.82 3.26
N ILE A 73 6.80 -9.49 3.11
CA ILE A 73 6.62 -8.52 4.20
C ILE A 73 5.62 -7.45 3.75
N LEU A 74 4.56 -7.25 4.54
CA LEU A 74 3.65 -6.13 4.41
C LEU A 74 3.79 -5.24 5.64
N LYS A 75 4.31 -4.01 5.45
CA LYS A 75 4.20 -2.94 6.46
C LYS A 75 2.94 -2.13 6.17
N VAL A 76 2.14 -1.90 7.22
CA VAL A 76 0.95 -1.07 7.18
C VAL A 76 1.09 0.01 8.25
N ASP A 77 0.85 1.24 7.85
CA ASP A 77 0.85 2.42 8.70
C ASP A 77 -0.21 3.36 8.09
N ILE A 78 -1.48 3.17 8.47
CA ILE A 78 -2.64 3.79 7.81
C ILE A 78 -3.59 4.50 8.76
N GLU A 79 -3.05 5.01 9.88
CA GLU A 79 -3.68 6.00 10.76
C GLU A 79 -5.13 5.65 11.16
N GLY A 80 -5.34 4.44 11.69
CA GLY A 80 -6.63 3.97 12.21
C GLY A 80 -7.47 3.21 11.17
N GLY A 81 -6.94 3.03 9.96
CA GLY A 81 -7.55 2.26 8.88
C GLY A 81 -7.21 0.76 8.89
N GLU A 82 -6.37 0.28 9.81
CA GLU A 82 -5.74 -1.07 9.77
C GLU A 82 -6.78 -2.19 9.73
N TYR A 83 -7.91 -1.99 10.40
CA TYR A 83 -9.01 -2.96 10.40
C TYR A 83 -9.65 -3.15 9.01
N ALA A 84 -9.51 -2.20 8.09
CA ALA A 84 -9.93 -2.37 6.70
C ALA A 84 -9.19 -3.52 5.99
N LEU A 85 -8.02 -3.91 6.50
CA LEU A 85 -7.19 -4.97 5.95
C LEU A 85 -7.49 -6.34 6.56
N ALA A 86 -8.33 -6.38 7.60
CA ALA A 86 -8.75 -7.63 8.22
C ALA A 86 -9.41 -8.53 7.17
N GLY A 87 -8.83 -9.71 6.95
CA GLY A 87 -9.28 -10.67 5.94
C GLY A 87 -8.65 -10.54 4.55
N GLN A 88 -7.83 -9.51 4.28
CA GLN A 88 -7.10 -9.37 3.01
C GLN A 88 -5.67 -9.93 3.07
N VAL A 89 -5.07 -9.98 4.26
CA VAL A 89 -3.66 -10.31 4.48
C VAL A 89 -3.35 -11.81 4.48
N TRP A 90 -4.32 -12.67 4.77
CA TRP A 90 -4.12 -14.13 4.78
C TRP A 90 -4.88 -14.78 3.61
N PRO A 91 -4.27 -15.72 2.84
CA PRO A 91 -2.94 -16.34 2.98
C PRO A 91 -1.74 -15.69 2.26
N PRO A 92 -1.82 -14.59 1.47
CA PRO A 92 -0.72 -14.19 0.61
C PRO A 92 0.46 -13.49 1.31
N VAL A 93 0.29 -13.05 2.58
CA VAL A 93 1.32 -12.30 3.31
C VAL A 93 2.09 -13.21 4.27
N GLY A 94 3.43 -13.23 4.15
CA GLY A 94 4.31 -13.99 5.03
C GLY A 94 4.44 -13.36 6.42
N GLN A 95 4.78 -12.07 6.47
CA GLN A 95 4.88 -11.29 7.70
C GLN A 95 4.11 -9.99 7.57
N LEU A 96 3.31 -9.68 8.60
CA LEU A 96 2.56 -8.44 8.73
C LEU A 96 3.19 -7.59 9.85
N VAL A 97 3.49 -6.34 9.55
CA VAL A 97 3.92 -5.32 10.50
C VAL A 97 2.90 -4.18 10.44
N MET A 98 2.28 -3.86 11.57
CA MET A 98 1.30 -2.78 11.70
C MET A 98 1.78 -1.81 12.77
N GLU A 99 1.61 -0.53 12.52
CA GLU A 99 1.84 0.58 13.45
C GLU A 99 0.51 1.16 13.95
#